data_AF-A0A0L7QML7-F1
#
_entry.id   AF-A0A0L7QML7-F1
#
_cell.length_a   1.000
_cell.length_b   1.000
_cell.length_c   1.000
_cell.angle_alpha   90.00
_cell.angle_beta   90.00
_cell.angle_gamma   90.00
#
_symmetry.space_group_name_H-M   'P 1'
#
loop_
_entity.id
_entity.type
_entity.pdbx_description
1 polymer ?
#
loop_
_entity_poly.entity_id
_entity_poly.type
_entity_poly.pdbx_seq_one_letter_code
_entity_poly.pdbx_strand_id
1 'polypeptide(L)' 'MIRCLVQRFQQQGGVCDLPRSGRPHSVRNDANNQRVEESIEENPETSTRRRSAELGIAIW' A
#
# COMPACT_ATOMS: atom_id res chain seq x y z
N MET A 1 -25.25 -16.52 11.62
CA MET A 1 -23.95 -16.01 12.12
C MET A 1 -22.83 -17.05 12.09
N ILE A 2 -23.00 -18.25 12.69
CA ILE A 2 -21.94 -19.27 12.79
C ILE A 2 -21.45 -19.81 11.42
N ARG A 3 -22.35 -20.04 10.45
CA ARG A 3 -21.96 -20.60 9.14
C ARG A 3 -20.95 -19.73 8.36
N CYS A 4 -21.08 -18.40 8.44
CA CYS A 4 -20.16 -17.49 7.77
C CYS A 4 -18.77 -17.51 8.40
N LEU A 5 -18.69 -17.72 9.72
CA LEU A 5 -17.43 -17.84 10.45
C LEU A 5 -16.69 -19.13 10.02
N VAL A 6 -17.41 -20.25 9.95
CA VAL A 6 -16.85 -21.55 9.55
C VAL A 6 -16.32 -21.51 8.12
N GLN A 7 -17.05 -20.89 7.18
CA GLN A 7 -16.56 -20.73 5.81
C GLN A 7 -15.31 -19.84 5.72
N ARG A 8 -15.28 -18.72 6.45
CA ARG A 8 -14.10 -17.83 6.48
C ARG A 8 -12.87 -18.54 7.08
N PHE A 9 -13.07 -19.33 8.13
CA PHE A 9 -12.01 -20.13 8.73
C PHE A 9 -11.47 -21.19 7.76
N GLN A 10 -12.35 -21.92 7.05
CA GLN A 10 -11.92 -22.90 6.05
C GLN A 10 -11.15 -22.26 4.88
N GLN A 11 -11.52 -21.04 4.47
CA GLN A 11 -10.87 -20.34 3.36
C GLN A 11 -9.53 -19.69 3.74
N GLN A 12 -9.41 -19.17 4.97
CA GLN A 12 -8.32 -18.28 5.37
C GLN A 12 -7.45 -18.82 6.51
N GLY A 13 -7.88 -19.89 7.19
CA GLY A 13 -7.16 -20.52 8.29
C GLY A 13 -7.22 -19.76 9.62
N GLY A 14 -8.01 -18.69 9.71
CA GLY A 14 -8.08 -17.82 10.88
C GLY A 14 -9.50 -17.35 11.20
N VAL A 15 -9.72 -17.01 12.47
CA VAL A 15 -10.98 -16.44 12.98
C VAL A 15 -10.85 -14.93 13.19
N CYS A 16 -9.66 -14.36 12.95
CA CYS A 16 -9.42 -12.93 13.05
C CYS A 16 -10.23 -12.17 12.00
N ASP A 17 -10.72 -10.99 12.38
CA ASP A 17 -11.38 -10.10 11.43
C ASP A 17 -10.43 -9.75 10.29
N LEU A 18 -10.91 -9.81 9.05
CA LEU A 18 -10.15 -9.28 7.92
C LEU A 18 -9.91 -7.78 8.14
N PRO A 19 -8.74 -7.25 7.72
CA PRO A 19 -8.57 -5.82 7.62
C PRO A 19 -9.73 -5.25 6.80
N ARG A 20 -10.35 -4.19 7.32
CA ARG A 20 -11.51 -3.53 6.71
C ARG A 20 -11.20 -3.25 5.24
N SER A 21 -11.85 -3.97 4.33
CA SER A 21 -11.79 -3.73 2.91
C SER A 21 -12.40 -2.36 2.63
N GLY A 22 -11.60 -1.41 2.15
CA GLY A 22 -12.11 -0.10 1.75
C GLY A 22 -11.16 1.07 1.94
N ARG A 23 -10.13 0.95 2.81
CA ARG A 23 -9.05 1.95 2.80
C ARG A 23 -8.06 1.54 1.71
N PRO A 24 -7.86 2.35 0.64
CA PRO A 24 -6.80 2.08 -0.32
C PRO A 24 -5.48 1.93 0.44
N HIS A 25 -4.63 1.00 -0.02
CA HIS A 25 -3.35 0.74 0.62
C HIS A 25 -2.60 2.06 0.86
N SER A 26 -1.93 2.17 2.01
CA SER A 26 -1.05 3.29 2.29
C SER A 26 -0.10 3.47 1.10
N VAL A 27 -0.07 4.68 0.53
CA VAL A 27 0.89 5.02 -0.52
C VAL A 27 2.33 4.85 -0.05
N ARG A 28 2.54 4.98 1.26
CA ARG A 28 3.75 4.54 1.94
C ARG A 28 3.73 3.02 2.07
N ASN A 29 4.31 2.34 1.10
CA ASN A 29 4.67 0.94 1.13
C ASN A 29 6.16 0.81 0.77
N ASP A 30 6.77 -0.34 1.05
CA ASP A 30 8.22 -0.51 0.91
C ASP A 30 8.69 -0.31 -0.54
N ALA A 31 7.91 -0.77 -1.52
CA ALA A 31 8.23 -0.59 -2.94
C ALA A 31 8.23 0.89 -3.36
N ASN A 32 7.29 1.69 -2.87
CA ASN A 32 7.23 3.12 -3.15
C ASN A 32 8.33 3.88 -2.41
N ASN A 33 8.66 3.47 -1.18
CA ASN A 33 9.79 4.06 -0.46
C ASN A 33 11.10 3.85 -1.22
N GLN A 34 11.35 2.62 -1.68
CA GLN A 34 12.55 2.28 -2.45
C GLN A 34 12.63 3.10 -3.75
N ARG A 35 11.53 3.21 -4.51
CA ARG A 35 11.51 4.04 -5.74
C ARG A 35 11.80 5.52 -5.49
N VAL A 36 11.32 6.05 -4.36
CA VAL A 36 11.61 7.45 -3.98
C VAL A 36 13.08 7.60 -3.61
N GLU A 37 13.66 6.63 -2.89
CA GLU A 37 15.06 6.61 -2.49
C GLU A 37 15.99 6.55 -3.72
N GLU A 38 15.75 5.61 -4.64
CA GLU A 38 16.48 5.50 -5.91
C GLU A 38 16.40 6.82 -6.73
N SER A 39 15.22 7.46 -6.78
CA SER A 39 15.04 8.74 -7.48
C SER A 39 15.76 9.92 -6.80
N ILE A 40 15.94 9.88 -5.47
CA ILE A 40 16.72 10.88 -4.73
C ILE A 40 18.20 10.72 -5.05
N GLU A 41 18.71 9.49 -5.07
CA GLU A 41 20.10 9.20 -5.39
C GLU A 41 20.45 9.60 -6.82
N GLU A 42 19.57 9.30 -7.78
CA GLU A 42 19.81 9.62 -9.20
C GLU A 42 19.74 11.13 -9.48
N ASN A 43 18.75 11.83 -8.91
CA ASN A 43 18.50 13.25 -9.19
C ASN A 43 18.06 14.00 -7.93
N PRO A 44 19.00 14.46 -7.08
CA PRO A 44 18.68 15.08 -5.79
C PRO A 44 18.00 16.46 -5.93
N GLU A 45 18.27 17.20 -7.01
CA GLU A 45 17.73 18.55 -7.24
C GLU A 45 16.26 18.55 -7.67
N THR A 46 15.72 17.39 -8.05
CA THR A 46 14.32 17.27 -8.47
C THR A 46 13.39 17.57 -7.30
N SER A 47 12.56 18.60 -7.47
CA SER A 47 11.57 18.98 -6.45
C SER A 47 10.62 17.82 -6.12
N THR A 48 10.20 17.72 -4.86
CA THR A 48 9.30 16.67 -4.37
C THR A 48 8.01 16.56 -5.18
N ARG A 49 7.46 17.68 -5.65
CA ARG A 49 6.24 17.70 -6.48
C ARG A 49 6.47 17.02 -7.81
N ARG A 50 7.59 17.31 -8.47
CA ARG A 50 7.94 16.72 -9.77
C ARG A 50 8.20 15.22 -9.63
N ARG A 51 8.99 14.83 -8.62
CA ARG A 51 9.28 13.43 -8.29
C ARG A 51 8.00 12.63 -8.01
N SER A 52 7.06 13.19 -7.25
CA SER A 52 5.77 12.54 -6.96
C SER A 52 4.93 12.28 -8.23
N ALA A 53 4.95 13.22 -9.18
CA ALA A 53 4.26 13.08 -10.46
C ALA A 53 4.95 12.04 -11.36
N GLU A 54 6.28 12.06 -11.43
CA GLU A 54 7.08 11.11 -12.22
C GLU A 54 6.92 9.66 -11.72
N LEU A 55 6.89 9.47 -10.40
CA LEU A 55 6.74 8.15 -9.78
C LEU A 55 5.27 7.69 -9.65
N GLY A 56 4.30 8.57 -9.95
CA GLY A 56 2.87 8.25 -9.81
C GLY A 56 2.43 7.94 -8.38
N ILE A 57 3.16 8.46 -7.38
CA ILE A 57 2.92 8.19 -5.94
C ILE A 57 1.87 9.15 -5.37
N ALA A 58 1.52 10.22 -6.09
CA ALA A 58 0.52 11.20 -5.65
C ALA A 58 -0.88 10.56 -5.49
N ILE A 59 -1.41 10.64 -4.26
CA ILE A 59 -2.86 10.61 -4.01
C ILE A 59 -3.34 12.05 -4.21
N TRP A 60 -4.31 12.25 -5.10
CA TRP A 60 -5.07 13.50 -5.16
C TRP A 60 -6.07 13.56 -4.00
#